data_AF-A0A815PNM0-F1
#
_entry.id   AF-A0A815PNM0-F1
#
_cell.length_a   1.000
_cell.length_b   1.000
_cell.length_c   1.000
_cell.angle_alpha   90.00
_cell.angle_beta   90.00
_cell.angle_gamma   90.00
#
_symmetry.space_group_name_H-M   'P 1'
#
loop_
_entity.id
_entity.type
_entity.pdbx_description
1 polymer ?
#
loop_
_entity_poly.entity_id
_entity_poly.type
_entity_poly.pdbx_seq_one_letter_code
_entity_poly.pdbx_strand_id
1 'polypeptide(L)'
;MLLFTGLTRRESRQMKVTPIDSSIYYDLKDKYDDMLSCPCSNVTIPYEDFVNNPITFHPVCSSMFITEQWFAALYSTDASKHGVADFRTTASHQVSYFHFE
;
A
#
# COMPACT_ATOMS: atom_id res chain seq x y z
N MET A 1 -15.67 66.52 -14.64
CA MET A 1 -14.41 65.75 -14.56
C MET A 1 -14.75 64.28 -14.75
N LEU A 2 -14.43 63.72 -15.92
CA LEU A 2 -14.60 62.29 -16.20
C LEU A 2 -13.34 61.57 -15.72
N LEU A 3 -13.45 60.81 -14.63
CA LEU A 3 -12.37 59.98 -14.11
C LEU A 3 -12.35 58.68 -14.92
N PHE A 4 -11.45 58.59 -15.89
CA PHE A 4 -11.14 57.32 -16.54
C PHE A 4 -10.32 56.47 -15.56
N THR A 5 -10.97 55.56 -14.82
CA THR A 5 -10.26 54.45 -14.18
C THR A 5 -9.88 53.46 -15.27
N GLY A 6 -8.77 53.72 -15.95
CA GLY A 6 -8.20 52.78 -16.90
C GLY A 6 -7.85 51.48 -16.17
N LEU A 7 -8.50 50.38 -16.58
CA LEU A 7 -8.09 49.04 -16.19
C LEU A 7 -6.69 48.80 -16.76
N THR A 8 -5.65 49.01 -15.95
CA THR A 8 -4.29 48.59 -16.29
C THR A 8 -4.30 47.07 -16.38
N ARG A 9 -4.39 46.52 -17.59
CA ARG A 9 -4.28 45.08 -17.82
C ARG A 9 -2.87 44.66 -17.42
N ARG A 10 -2.74 43.93 -16.30
CA ARG A 10 -1.47 43.36 -15.87
C ARG A 10 -1.11 42.25 -16.87
N GLU A 11 -0.17 42.52 -17.78
CA GLU A 11 0.39 41.48 -18.63
C GLU A 11 1.42 40.68 -17.83
N SER A 12 1.06 39.46 -17.44
CA SER A 12 2.00 38.49 -16.87
C SER A 12 2.51 37.57 -17.98
N ARG A 13 3.84 37.45 -18.12
CA ARG A 13 4.44 36.40 -18.94
C ARG A 13 4.53 35.10 -18.15
N GLN A 14 4.06 34.01 -18.74
CA GLN A 14 4.25 32.67 -18.17
C GLN A 14 5.64 32.16 -18.56
N MET A 15 6.38 31.63 -17.58
CA MET A 15 7.67 30.97 -17.78
C MET A 15 7.53 29.51 -17.35
N LYS A 16 7.88 28.58 -18.24
CA LYS A 16 7.95 27.15 -17.92
C LYS A 16 9.36 26.82 -17.43
N VAL A 17 9.45 26.17 -16.27
CA VAL A 17 10.71 25.72 -15.68
C VAL A 17 10.70 24.20 -15.66
N THR A 18 11.64 23.57 -16.36
CA THR A 18 11.82 22.11 -16.41
C THR A 18 13.29 21.78 -16.71
N PRO A 19 13.89 20.74 -16.09
CA PRO A 19 13.32 19.88 -15.06
C PRO A 19 13.20 20.60 -13.70
N ILE A 20 12.17 20.24 -12.92
CA ILE A 20 12.01 20.72 -11.55
C ILE A 20 12.61 19.68 -10.61
N ASP A 21 13.48 20.12 -9.70
CA ASP A 21 13.86 19.38 -8.51
C ASP A 21 13.23 20.04 -7.26
N SER A 22 13.41 19.40 -6.10
CA SER A 22 12.82 19.88 -4.84
C SER A 22 13.34 21.25 -4.42
N SER A 23 14.64 21.54 -4.60
CA SER A 23 15.23 22.82 -4.22
C SER A 23 14.67 23.95 -5.06
N ILE A 24 14.66 23.77 -6.39
CA ILE A 24 14.11 24.75 -7.33
C ILE A 24 12.62 25.00 -7.04
N TYR A 25 11.87 23.96 -6.71
CA TYR A 25 10.46 24.11 -6.33
C TYR A 25 10.29 25.00 -5.09
N TYR A 26 11.03 24.74 -4.01
CA TYR A 26 10.91 25.53 -2.79
C TYR A 26 11.35 26.98 -2.99
N ASP A 27 12.42 27.21 -3.76
CA ASP A 27 12.89 28.56 -4.10
C ASP A 27 11.84 29.35 -4.91
N LEU A 28 11.15 28.68 -5.83
CA LEU A 28 10.08 29.30 -6.64
C LEU A 28 8.81 29.53 -5.83
N LYS A 29 8.48 28.61 -4.92
CA LYS A 29 7.33 28.74 -4.00
C LYS A 29 7.52 29.95 -3.09
N ASP A 30 8.70 30.11 -2.50
CA ASP A 30 9.04 31.24 -1.63
C ASP A 30 8.93 32.60 -2.36
N LYS A 31 9.35 32.66 -3.63
CA LYS A 31 9.38 33.92 -4.41
C LYS A 31 8.07 34.28 -5.11
N TYR A 32 7.32 33.27 -5.55
CA TYR A 32 6.21 33.45 -6.50
C TYR A 32 4.97 32.65 -6.11
N ASP A 33 4.76 32.41 -4.82
CA ASP A 33 3.69 31.57 -4.25
C ASP A 33 2.34 31.70 -4.97
N ASP A 34 1.83 32.93 -5.06
CA ASP A 34 0.51 33.27 -5.63
C ASP A 34 0.43 33.12 -7.16
N MET A 35 1.58 33.02 -7.84
CA MET A 35 1.68 32.97 -9.30
C MET A 35 2.21 31.63 -9.80
N LEU A 36 2.63 30.75 -8.90
CA LEU A 36 3.20 29.45 -9.25
C LEU A 36 2.07 28.46 -9.62
N SER A 37 2.14 27.93 -10.83
CA SER A 37 1.21 26.92 -11.33
C SER A 37 1.96 25.62 -11.59
N CYS A 38 1.58 24.55 -10.89
CA CYS A 38 2.11 23.20 -11.05
C CYS A 38 1.03 22.30 -11.67
N PRO A 39 0.82 22.34 -13.00
CA PRO A 39 -0.12 21.43 -13.63
C PRO A 39 0.41 19.99 -13.48
N CYS A 40 -0.43 19.10 -12.95
CA CYS A 40 -0.11 17.67 -12.90
C CYS A 40 0.02 17.14 -14.33
N SER A 41 1.11 16.43 -14.62
CA SER A 41 1.27 15.74 -15.92
C SER A 41 0.34 14.54 -16.04
N ASN A 42 0.08 13.86 -14.93
CA ASN A 42 -0.79 12.69 -14.83
C ASN A 42 -1.86 12.93 -13.77
N VAL A 43 -3.09 12.49 -14.04
CA VAL A 43 -4.22 12.54 -13.09
C VAL A 43 -4.14 11.43 -12.06
N THR A 44 -3.50 10.31 -12.41
CA THR A 44 -3.36 9.13 -11.55
C THR A 44 -1.98 8.54 -11.74
N ILE A 45 -1.39 8.03 -10.67
CA ILE A 45 -0.13 7.28 -10.67
C ILE A 45 -0.45 5.84 -10.27
N PRO A 46 -0.14 4.82 -11.10
CA PRO A 46 -0.24 3.41 -10.72
C PRO A 46 0.43 3.11 -9.37
N TYR A 47 -0.18 2.24 -8.56
CA TYR A 47 0.35 1.87 -7.23
C TYR A 47 1.78 1.31 -7.31
N GLU A 48 2.02 0.50 -8.33
CA GLU A 48 3.30 -0.15 -8.61
C GLU A 48 4.46 0.83 -8.90
N ASP A 49 4.16 2.06 -9.35
CA ASP A 49 5.18 3.06 -9.66
C ASP A 49 5.83 3.65 -8.40
N PHE A 50 5.11 3.67 -7.28
CA PHE A 50 5.62 4.23 -6.01
C PHE A 50 5.84 3.17 -4.93
N VAL A 51 5.16 2.03 -5.00
CA VAL A 51 5.39 0.89 -4.11
C VAL A 51 5.82 -0.31 -4.93
N ASN A 52 7.10 -0.64 -4.84
CA ASN A 52 7.63 -1.91 -5.28
C ASN A 52 8.01 -2.75 -4.05
N ASN A 53 7.16 -3.73 -3.71
CA ASN A 53 7.42 -4.65 -2.60
C ASN A 53 7.46 -6.09 -3.11
N PRO A 54 8.63 -6.61 -3.52
CA PRO A 54 8.76 -8.02 -3.89
C PRO A 54 8.60 -8.88 -2.62
N ILE A 55 7.39 -9.40 -2.39
CA ILE A 55 7.11 -10.23 -1.22
C ILE A 55 7.85 -11.56 -1.37
N THR A 56 8.82 -11.81 -0.49
CA THR A 56 9.48 -13.12 -0.37
C THR A 56 8.99 -13.77 0.91
N PHE A 57 8.20 -14.85 0.77
CA PHE A 57 7.77 -15.63 1.92
C PHE A 57 8.87 -16.58 2.37
N HIS A 58 9.27 -16.50 3.65
CA HIS A 58 10.10 -17.53 4.25
C HIS A 58 9.22 -18.64 4.83
N PRO A 59 9.60 -19.92 4.68
CA PRO A 59 8.94 -20.98 5.42
C PRO A 59 9.03 -20.67 6.91
N VAL A 60 8.01 -21.07 7.67
CA VAL A 60 8.06 -20.98 9.14
C VAL A 60 9.16 -21.94 9.59
N CYS A 61 10.31 -21.40 10.03
CA CYS A 61 11.47 -22.21 10.42
C CYS A 61 11.37 -22.73 11.86
N SER A 62 10.59 -22.07 12.71
CA SER A 62 10.34 -22.49 14.09
C SER A 62 8.93 -22.10 14.52
N SER A 63 8.11 -23.10 14.81
CA SER A 63 6.79 -22.94 15.40
C SER A 63 6.37 -24.28 15.99
N MET A 64 5.55 -24.26 17.04
CA MET A 64 4.92 -25.50 17.50
C MET A 64 4.00 -26.09 16.42
N PHE A 65 3.47 -25.27 15.52
CA PHE A 65 2.54 -25.69 14.46
C PHE A 65 3.17 -26.48 13.32
N ILE A 66 4.50 -26.49 13.22
CA ILE A 66 5.26 -27.28 12.23
C ILE A 66 5.89 -28.53 12.85
N THR A 67 5.55 -28.84 14.10
CA THR A 67 6.08 -30.04 14.78
C THR A 67 5.27 -31.28 14.43
N GLU A 68 5.92 -32.43 14.36
CA GLU A 68 5.25 -33.73 14.18
C GLU A 68 4.16 -33.99 15.22
N GLN A 69 4.40 -33.54 16.46
CA GLN A 69 3.44 -33.66 17.56
C GLN A 69 2.15 -32.88 17.27
N TRP A 70 2.28 -31.69 16.68
CA TRP A 70 1.13 -30.88 16.28
C TRP A 70 0.37 -31.50 15.12
N PHE A 71 1.08 -32.01 14.10
CA PHE A 71 0.44 -32.71 12.99
C PHE A 71 -0.29 -33.97 13.48
N ALA A 72 0.31 -34.77 14.36
CA ALA A 72 -0.33 -35.95 14.93
C ALA A 72 -1.63 -35.63 15.70
N ALA A 73 -1.71 -34.47 16.35
CA ALA A 73 -2.91 -34.04 17.05
C ALA A 73 -4.11 -33.81 16.10
N LEU A 74 -3.87 -33.48 14.83
CA LEU A 74 -4.92 -33.32 13.81
C LEU A 74 -5.57 -34.66 13.41
N TYR A 75 -4.81 -35.76 13.53
CA TYR A 75 -5.26 -37.12 13.22
C TYR A 75 -5.66 -37.92 14.46
N SER A 76 -5.64 -37.30 15.64
CA SER A 76 -6.08 -37.96 16.88
C SER A 76 -7.57 -38.32 16.79
N THR A 77 -7.94 -39.53 17.19
CA THR A 77 -9.33 -39.99 17.26
C THR A 77 -10.19 -39.15 18.22
N ASP A 78 -9.55 -38.42 19.13
CA ASP A 78 -10.21 -37.54 20.09
C ASP A 78 -10.21 -36.06 19.65
N ALA A 79 -9.66 -35.72 18.49
CA ALA A 79 -9.56 -34.33 18.03
C ALA A 79 -10.95 -33.66 17.90
N SER A 80 -11.97 -34.43 17.54
CA SER A 80 -13.37 -33.98 17.45
C SER A 80 -14.09 -33.89 18.80
N LYS A 81 -13.48 -34.39 19.89
CA LYS A 81 -14.04 -34.36 21.25
C LYS A 81 -13.73 -33.06 22.00
N HIS A 82 -12.89 -32.18 21.44
CA HIS A 82 -12.68 -30.85 21.98
C HIS A 82 -13.86 -29.91 21.65
N GLY A 83 -13.88 -28.73 22.26
CA GLY A 83 -14.93 -27.74 21.99
C GLY A 83 -14.89 -27.28 20.53
N VAL A 84 -16.04 -26.84 20.00
CA VAL A 84 -16.16 -26.41 18.59
C VAL A 84 -15.24 -25.25 18.18
N ALA A 85 -14.73 -24.48 19.15
CA ALA A 85 -13.76 -23.41 18.92
C ALA A 85 -12.30 -23.87 18.99
N ASP A 86 -12.04 -25.10 19.44
CA ASP A 86 -10.72 -25.70 19.40
C ASP A 86 -10.37 -26.02 17.94
N PHE A 87 -9.25 -25.49 17.47
CA PHE A 87 -8.82 -25.67 16.09
C PHE A 87 -8.63 -27.16 15.74
N ARG A 88 -8.30 -28.04 16.70
CA ARG A 88 -8.16 -29.49 16.44
C ARG A 88 -9.48 -30.09 16.01
N THR A 89 -10.58 -29.65 16.60
CA THR A 89 -11.92 -30.11 16.24
C THR A 89 -12.24 -29.73 14.80
N THR A 90 -12.10 -28.46 14.44
CA THR A 90 -12.41 -28.00 13.08
C THR A 90 -11.41 -28.49 12.03
N ALA A 91 -10.12 -28.54 12.36
CA ALA A 91 -9.07 -28.99 11.44
C ALA A 91 -9.09 -30.51 11.24
N SER A 92 -9.49 -31.31 12.24
CA SER A 92 -9.63 -32.78 12.07
C SER A 92 -10.62 -33.14 10.95
N HIS A 93 -11.66 -32.32 10.74
CA HIS A 93 -12.60 -32.47 9.63
C HIS A 93 -12.04 -32.05 8.25
N GLN A 94 -10.95 -31.28 8.21
CA GLN A 94 -10.29 -30.87 6.96
C GLN A 94 -9.26 -31.91 6.50
N VAL A 95 -8.83 -32.80 7.39
CA VAL A 95 -7.80 -33.83 7.12
C VAL A 95 -8.37 -35.25 7.06
N SER A 96 -9.70 -35.42 7.11
CA SER A 96 -10.33 -36.74 7.19
C SER A 96 -10.32 -37.49 5.85
N TYR A 97 -9.86 -38.76 5.92
CA TYR A 97 -9.87 -39.85 4.93
C TYR A 97 -8.67 -39.99 3.95
N PHE A 98 -7.47 -40.25 4.48
CA PHE A 98 -6.59 -41.26 3.87
C PHE A 98 -6.15 -42.24 4.96
N HIS A 99 -6.97 -43.28 5.14
CA HIS A 99 -6.49 -44.53 5.71
C HIS A 99 -5.54 -45.11 4.65
N PHE A 100 -4.23 -45.06 4.91
CA PHE A 100 -3.31 -45.93 4.18
C PHE A 100 -3.62 -47.38 4.57
N GLU A 101 -3.89 -48.21 3.56
CA GLU A 101 -3.72 -49.67 3.66
C GLU A 101 -2.27 -50.02 4.02
#